data_AF-A0A2E7K3B0-F1
#
_entry.id   AF-A0A2E7K3B0-F1
#
_cell.length_a   1.000
_cell.length_b   1.000
_cell.length_c   1.000
_cell.angle_alpha   90.00
_cell.angle_beta   90.00
_cell.angle_gamma   90.00
#
_symmetry.space_group_name_H-M   'P 1'
#
loop_
_entity.id
_entity.type
_entity.pdbx_description
1 polymer ?
#
loop_
_entity_poly.entity_id
_entity_poly.type
_entity_poly.pdbx_seq_one_letter_code
_entity_poly.pdbx_strand_id
1 'polypeptide(L)'
;MPRANVKDKRKQQLMQATLDSIAKRGLTETTITHISKGAGMSRGIINFYFTSKEMMMQETLQWLLEEYEAAWRSALERADDTEQGALNALIDVHFSKKLCYPKRLNVLTAFWGHAAAHAPYREQFDKSDAKLQDALATAWKKASPRGFGAEQFARQVHALIRGMWLSFLLGGKEVTREGLNQEAMEFVNRHLQPVQMVRGEPVAEVKPEQTEVKAPAAAAPKPVAKPMPPVSTPSASKKKAKQRDVLD
;
A
#
# COMPACT_ATOMS: atom_id res chain seq x y z
N MET A 1 28.24 11.64 25.53
CA MET A 1 27.86 10.69 24.46
C MET A 1 27.31 11.41 23.21
N PRO A 2 28.14 11.83 22.23
CA PRO A 2 27.66 12.58 21.05
C PRO A 2 27.60 11.79 19.73
N ARG A 3 28.41 10.73 19.57
CA ARG A 3 28.62 10.08 18.25
C ARG A 3 27.49 9.12 17.81
N ALA A 4 26.86 8.41 18.74
CA ALA A 4 25.75 7.50 18.43
C ALA A 4 24.52 8.26 17.88
N ASN A 5 24.15 9.37 18.53
CA ASN A 5 23.03 10.21 18.12
C ASN A 5 23.20 10.80 16.70
N VAL A 6 24.43 11.18 16.32
CA VAL A 6 24.71 11.67 14.96
C VAL A 6 24.61 10.54 13.93
N LYS A 7 25.09 9.33 14.24
CA LYS A 7 24.99 8.17 13.35
C LYS A 7 23.53 7.82 13.05
N ASP A 8 22.68 7.80 14.07
CA ASP A 8 21.27 7.47 13.93
C ASP A 8 20.50 8.52 13.13
N LYS A 9 20.76 9.81 13.39
CA LYS A 9 20.19 10.92 12.61
C LYS A 9 20.53 10.84 11.13
N ARG A 10 21.78 10.51 10.79
CA ARG A 10 22.21 10.38 9.40
C ARG A 10 21.56 9.17 8.71
N LYS A 11 21.42 8.06 9.43
CA LYS A 11 20.70 6.89 8.94
C LYS A 11 19.22 7.19 8.67
N GLN A 12 18.55 7.89 9.59
CA GLN A 12 17.17 8.36 9.39
C GLN A 12 17.05 9.34 8.22
N GLN A 13 18.00 10.26 8.05
CA GLN A 13 18.02 11.16 6.90
C GLN A 13 18.12 10.41 5.56
N LEU A 14 18.90 9.32 5.50
CA LEU A 14 18.96 8.45 4.34
C LEU A 14 17.63 7.72 4.09
N MET A 15 17.00 7.15 5.13
CA MET A 15 15.69 6.51 5.00
C MET A 15 14.60 7.50 4.55
N GLN A 16 14.63 8.73 5.06
CA GLN A 16 13.71 9.78 4.63
C GLN A 16 13.89 10.13 3.15
N ALA A 17 15.14 10.27 2.69
CA ALA A 17 15.45 10.49 1.28
C ALA A 17 15.07 9.30 0.40
N THR A 18 15.13 8.07 0.93
CA THR A 18 14.62 6.87 0.26
C THR A 18 13.10 6.95 0.07
N LEU A 19 12.33 7.28 1.11
CA LEU A 19 10.88 7.50 0.98
C LEU A 19 10.55 8.59 -0.05
N ASP A 20 11.30 9.69 -0.06
CA ASP A 20 11.12 10.79 -1.04
C ASP A 20 11.40 10.34 -2.47
N SER A 21 12.48 9.56 -2.67
CA SER A 21 12.81 9.02 -3.99
C SER A 21 11.72 8.06 -4.48
N ILE A 22 11.23 7.17 -3.62
CA ILE A 22 10.17 6.21 -3.96
C ILE A 22 8.88 6.96 -4.30
N ALA A 23 8.49 7.93 -3.48
CA ALA A 23 7.28 8.72 -3.72
C ALA A 23 7.31 9.48 -5.05
N LYS A 24 8.49 9.91 -5.50
CA LYS A 24 8.67 10.67 -6.74
C LYS A 24 8.80 9.80 -7.99
N ARG A 25 9.43 8.62 -7.88
CA ARG A 25 9.91 7.84 -9.04
C ARG A 25 9.47 6.38 -9.03
N GLY A 26 8.92 5.89 -7.92
CA GLY A 26 8.65 4.47 -7.69
C GLY A 26 9.84 3.71 -7.10
N LEU A 27 9.56 2.48 -6.69
CA LEU A 27 10.53 1.61 -6.00
C LEU A 27 11.69 1.19 -6.93
N THR A 28 11.36 0.78 -8.16
CA THR A 28 12.31 0.25 -9.14
C THR A 28 13.31 1.31 -9.59
N GLU A 29 12.83 2.50 -9.95
CA GLU A 29 13.64 3.64 -10.42
C GLU A 29 14.41 4.35 -9.32
N THR A 30 14.19 4.01 -8.06
CA THR A 30 14.96 4.58 -6.94
C THR A 30 16.39 4.02 -6.96
N THR A 31 17.40 4.88 -6.96
CA THR A 31 18.82 4.49 -7.00
C THR A 31 19.58 5.08 -5.83
N ILE A 32 20.73 4.50 -5.48
CA ILE A 32 21.66 5.05 -4.48
C ILE A 32 22.05 6.50 -4.82
N THR A 33 22.17 6.83 -6.11
CA THR A 33 22.44 8.20 -6.56
C THR A 33 21.26 9.14 -6.29
N HIS A 34 20.02 8.70 -6.50
CA HIS A 34 18.83 9.49 -6.16
C HIS A 34 18.77 9.77 -4.65
N ILE A 35 18.99 8.73 -3.84
CA ILE A 35 18.92 8.79 -2.38
C ILE A 35 20.02 9.69 -1.81
N SER A 36 21.29 9.47 -2.20
CA SER A 36 22.42 10.29 -1.73
C SER A 36 22.24 11.77 -2.06
N LYS A 37 21.82 12.10 -3.29
CA LYS A 37 21.51 13.47 -3.68
C LYS A 37 20.35 14.05 -2.86
N GLY A 38 19.27 13.30 -2.66
CA GLY A 38 18.13 13.73 -1.85
C GLY A 38 18.49 13.96 -0.37
N ALA A 39 19.40 13.16 0.16
CA ALA A 39 19.91 13.31 1.53
C ALA A 39 20.99 14.40 1.67
N GLY A 40 21.47 14.99 0.57
CA GLY A 40 22.61 15.92 0.61
C GLY A 40 23.91 15.26 1.10
N MET A 41 24.10 13.97 0.80
CA MET A 41 25.27 13.20 1.23
C MET A 41 26.02 12.58 0.05
N SER A 42 27.28 12.20 0.25
CA SER A 42 28.05 11.49 -0.78
C SER A 42 27.55 10.06 -0.98
N ARG A 43 27.72 9.50 -2.18
CA ARG A 43 27.40 8.08 -2.42
C ARG A 43 28.18 7.13 -1.51
N GLY A 44 29.45 7.46 -1.22
CA GLY A 44 30.31 6.64 -0.37
C GLY A 44 29.82 6.51 1.07
N ILE A 45 29.13 7.54 1.60
CA ILE A 45 28.66 7.52 2.99
C ILE A 45 27.57 6.46 3.22
N ILE A 46 26.81 6.11 2.17
CA ILE A 46 25.72 5.14 2.24
C ILE A 46 26.26 3.75 2.62
N ASN A 47 27.41 3.37 2.07
CA ASN A 47 28.04 2.07 2.34
C ASN A 47 28.46 1.90 3.81
N PHE A 48 28.58 2.99 4.58
CA PHE A 48 28.83 2.92 6.02
C PHE A 48 27.57 2.61 6.84
N TYR A 49 26.39 2.83 6.27
CA TYR A 49 25.10 2.62 6.94
C TYR A 49 24.37 1.38 6.43
N PHE A 50 24.50 1.06 5.14
CA PHE A 50 23.75 0.00 4.49
C PHE A 50 24.66 -0.82 3.58
N THR A 51 24.62 -2.14 3.74
CA THR A 51 25.45 -3.07 2.97
C THR A 51 25.02 -3.20 1.52
N SER A 52 23.75 -2.92 1.21
CA SER A 52 23.21 -2.94 -0.16
C SER A 52 22.00 -2.01 -0.29
N LYS A 53 21.61 -1.70 -1.54
CA LYS A 53 20.32 -1.03 -1.81
C LYS A 53 19.18 -1.81 -1.18
N GLU A 54 19.17 -3.13 -1.35
CA GLU A 54 18.11 -4.00 -0.84
C GLU A 54 17.97 -3.91 0.68
N MET A 55 19.09 -3.98 1.42
CA MET A 55 19.08 -3.80 2.88
C MET A 55 18.55 -2.41 3.27
N MET A 56 18.94 -1.36 2.54
CA MET A 56 18.39 -0.02 2.79
C MET A 56 16.88 0.04 2.59
N MET A 57 16.35 -0.60 1.55
CA MET A 57 14.91 -0.63 1.28
C MET A 57 14.16 -1.39 2.38
N GLN A 58 14.69 -2.55 2.82
CA GLN A 58 14.13 -3.33 3.92
C GLN A 58 14.12 -2.56 5.25
N GLU A 59 15.21 -1.86 5.57
CA GLU A 59 15.28 -1.05 6.78
C GLU A 59 14.38 0.19 6.69
N THR A 60 14.24 0.78 5.51
CA THR A 60 13.32 1.90 5.28
C THR A 60 11.86 1.46 5.45
N LEU A 61 11.48 0.28 4.94
CA LEU A 61 10.15 -0.29 5.15
C LEU A 61 9.90 -0.59 6.63
N GLN A 62 10.86 -1.25 7.29
CA GLN A 62 10.77 -1.54 8.71
C GLN A 62 10.56 -0.26 9.53
N TRP A 63 11.33 0.79 9.26
CA TRP A 63 11.16 2.09 9.91
C TRP A 63 9.77 2.70 9.66
N LEU A 64 9.26 2.62 8.42
CA LEU A 64 7.92 3.12 8.07
C LEU A 64 6.80 2.36 8.82
N LEU A 65 6.96 1.05 9.01
CA LEU A 65 6.03 0.19 9.76
C LEU A 65 6.14 0.37 11.27
N GLU A 66 7.32 0.70 11.80
CA GLU A 66 7.49 1.07 13.21
C GLU A 66 6.82 2.41 13.53
N GLU A 67 6.94 3.41 12.64
CA GLU A 67 6.20 4.67 12.79
C GLU A 67 4.69 4.48 12.71
N TYR A 68 4.23 3.52 11.89
CA TYR A 68 2.83 3.13 11.80
C TYR A 68 2.35 2.53 13.13
N GLU A 69 3.11 1.56 13.65
CA GLU A 69 2.83 0.89 14.91
C GLU A 69 2.80 1.84 16.10
N ALA A 70 3.79 2.72 16.19
CA ALA A 70 3.85 3.75 17.21
C ALA A 70 2.63 4.70 17.15
N ALA A 71 2.14 5.02 15.96
CA ALA A 71 0.97 5.89 15.81
C ALA A 71 -0.29 5.28 16.41
N TRP A 72 -0.63 4.03 16.05
CA TRP A 72 -1.85 3.41 16.56
C TRP A 72 -1.74 2.96 18.02
N ARG A 73 -0.57 2.55 18.49
CA ARG A 73 -0.34 2.28 19.92
C ARG A 73 -0.55 3.53 20.76
N SER A 74 -0.02 4.64 20.30
CA SER A 74 -0.20 5.91 21.00
C SER A 74 -1.65 6.42 20.95
N ALA A 75 -2.42 6.05 19.92
CA ALA A 75 -3.85 6.31 19.91
C ALA A 75 -4.61 5.48 20.94
N LEU A 76 -4.26 4.19 21.10
CA LEU A 76 -4.81 3.34 22.14
C LEU A 76 -4.51 3.85 23.56
N GLU A 77 -3.29 4.35 23.81
CA GLU A 77 -2.91 4.94 25.11
C GLU A 77 -3.76 6.16 25.49
N ARG A 78 -4.32 6.86 24.50
CA ARG A 78 -5.19 8.04 24.69
C ARG A 78 -6.67 7.73 24.48
N ALA A 79 -7.02 6.46 24.24
CA ALA A 79 -8.40 6.07 24.06
C ALA A 79 -9.18 6.35 25.35
N ASP A 80 -10.44 6.76 25.21
CA ASP A 80 -11.33 6.82 26.36
C ASP A 80 -11.57 5.42 26.95
N ASP A 81 -12.01 5.36 28.19
CA ASP A 81 -12.23 4.10 28.90
C ASP A 81 -13.60 3.45 28.59
N THR A 82 -14.27 3.86 27.52
CA THR A 82 -15.54 3.23 27.12
C THR A 82 -15.29 1.83 26.52
N GLU A 83 -16.36 1.08 26.33
CA GLU A 83 -16.31 -0.22 25.65
C GLU A 83 -15.82 -0.08 24.20
N GLN A 84 -16.14 1.03 23.53
CA GLN A 84 -15.80 1.30 22.13
C GLN A 84 -14.55 2.18 21.96
N GLY A 85 -14.07 2.83 23.01
CA GLY A 85 -12.99 3.82 22.96
C GLY A 85 -11.74 3.36 22.22
N ALA A 86 -11.26 2.15 22.54
CA ALA A 86 -10.10 1.55 21.89
C ALA A 86 -10.33 1.30 20.39
N LEU A 87 -11.53 0.83 20.02
CA LEU A 87 -11.87 0.54 18.62
C LEU A 87 -11.96 1.84 17.82
N ASN A 88 -12.64 2.85 18.37
CA ASN A 88 -12.77 4.18 17.77
C ASN A 88 -11.39 4.83 17.57
N ALA A 89 -10.53 4.81 18.60
CA ALA A 89 -9.17 5.33 18.52
C ALA A 89 -8.33 4.64 17.43
N LEU A 90 -8.51 3.31 17.28
CA LEU A 90 -7.88 2.56 16.20
C LEU A 90 -8.43 2.98 14.83
N ILE A 91 -9.73 3.19 14.64
CA ILE A 91 -10.24 3.68 13.35
C ILE A 91 -9.71 5.10 13.06
N ASP A 92 -9.81 6.00 14.03
CA ASP A 92 -9.46 7.41 13.88
C ASP A 92 -8.02 7.64 13.46
N VAL A 93 -7.07 6.95 14.10
CA VAL A 93 -5.66 7.16 13.81
C VAL A 93 -5.31 6.81 12.36
N HIS A 94 -5.97 5.83 11.74
CA HIS A 94 -5.71 5.42 10.35
C HIS A 94 -6.09 6.50 9.34
N PHE A 95 -7.04 7.36 9.67
CA PHE A 95 -7.45 8.48 8.82
C PHE A 95 -6.85 9.82 9.27
N SER A 96 -5.98 9.83 10.27
CA SER A 96 -5.28 11.03 10.70
C SER A 96 -4.31 11.57 9.62
N LYS A 97 -3.96 12.86 9.70
CA LYS A 97 -2.93 13.48 8.85
C LYS A 97 -1.55 12.81 8.98
N LYS A 98 -1.31 12.06 10.07
CA LYS A 98 -0.05 11.35 10.32
C LYS A 98 0.05 10.07 9.50
N LEU A 99 -1.05 9.36 9.26
CA LEU A 99 -1.06 8.07 8.55
C LEU A 99 -1.64 8.15 7.14
N CYS A 100 -2.70 8.95 6.94
CA CYS A 100 -3.39 9.07 5.67
C CYS A 100 -2.95 10.34 4.92
N TYR A 101 -1.81 10.26 4.22
CA TYR A 101 -1.34 11.35 3.35
C TYR A 101 -0.66 10.81 2.09
N PRO A 102 -0.73 11.55 0.94
CA PRO A 102 -0.42 10.98 -0.37
C PRO A 102 0.97 10.37 -0.49
N LYS A 103 2.01 11.06 -0.02
CA LYS A 103 3.39 10.57 -0.09
C LYS A 103 3.56 9.21 0.62
N ARG A 104 3.04 9.07 1.85
CA ARG A 104 3.16 7.82 2.62
C ARG A 104 2.40 6.68 1.96
N LEU A 105 1.16 6.94 1.56
CA LEU A 105 0.33 5.91 0.94
C LEU A 105 0.92 5.46 -0.40
N ASN A 106 1.43 6.38 -1.22
CA ASN A 106 2.12 6.05 -2.47
C ASN A 106 3.33 5.13 -2.25
N VAL A 107 4.12 5.40 -1.21
CA VAL A 107 5.26 4.54 -0.85
C VAL A 107 4.79 3.16 -0.36
N LEU A 108 3.77 3.10 0.51
CA LEU A 108 3.20 1.84 0.98
C LEU A 108 2.65 1.00 -0.18
N THR A 109 1.92 1.60 -1.11
CA THR A 109 1.40 0.90 -2.30
C THR A 109 2.53 0.36 -3.18
N ALA A 110 3.63 1.10 -3.32
CA ALA A 110 4.80 0.63 -4.04
C ALA A 110 5.43 -0.61 -3.38
N PHE A 111 5.56 -0.61 -2.05
CA PHE A 111 6.05 -1.77 -1.31
C PHE A 111 5.08 -2.95 -1.36
N TRP A 112 3.76 -2.73 -1.21
CA TRP A 112 2.75 -3.80 -1.33
C TRP A 112 2.81 -4.49 -2.69
N GLY A 113 2.94 -3.71 -3.77
CA GLY A 113 3.07 -4.27 -5.13
C GLY A 113 4.28 -5.19 -5.29
N HIS A 114 5.37 -4.93 -4.56
CA HIS A 114 6.58 -5.76 -4.59
C HIS A 114 6.55 -6.93 -3.59
N ALA A 115 5.83 -6.79 -2.48
CA ALA A 115 5.79 -7.81 -1.42
C ALA A 115 5.29 -9.17 -1.92
N ALA A 116 4.40 -9.21 -2.92
CA ALA A 116 3.94 -10.45 -3.54
C ALA A 116 5.08 -11.32 -4.10
N ALA A 117 6.14 -10.69 -4.62
CA ALA A 117 7.29 -11.37 -5.20
C ALA A 117 8.55 -11.36 -4.31
N HIS A 118 8.53 -10.62 -3.19
CA HIS A 118 9.71 -10.39 -2.36
C HIS A 118 9.47 -10.79 -0.89
N ALA A 119 9.96 -11.97 -0.51
CA ALA A 119 9.68 -12.58 0.79
C ALA A 119 10.01 -11.70 2.00
N PRO A 120 11.17 -11.01 2.06
CA PRO A 120 11.47 -10.12 3.18
C PRO A 120 10.45 -8.98 3.39
N TYR A 121 9.91 -8.40 2.32
CA TYR A 121 8.91 -7.33 2.45
C TYR A 121 7.57 -7.88 2.93
N ARG A 122 7.15 -9.04 2.40
CA ARG A 122 5.93 -9.72 2.83
C ARG A 122 6.00 -10.06 4.32
N GLU A 123 7.11 -10.63 4.79
CA GLU A 123 7.28 -10.97 6.21
C GLU A 123 7.21 -9.75 7.13
N GLN A 124 7.71 -8.58 6.69
CA GLN A 124 7.58 -7.34 7.46
C GLN A 124 6.11 -6.87 7.53
N PHE A 125 5.38 -6.94 6.41
CA PHE A 125 3.95 -6.63 6.40
C PHE A 125 3.16 -7.62 7.25
N ASP A 126 3.37 -8.94 7.11
CA ASP A 126 2.66 -9.96 7.88
C ASP A 126 2.81 -9.74 9.38
N LYS A 127 4.03 -9.41 9.85
CA LYS A 127 4.29 -9.08 11.25
C LYS A 127 3.58 -7.81 11.71
N SER A 128 3.57 -6.76 10.88
CA SER A 128 2.89 -5.49 11.19
C SER A 128 1.36 -5.68 11.24
N ASP A 129 0.83 -6.38 10.24
CA ASP A 129 -0.59 -6.67 10.05
C ASP A 129 -1.12 -7.54 11.22
N ALA A 130 -0.37 -8.56 11.64
CA ALA A 130 -0.75 -9.42 12.76
C ALA A 130 -0.92 -8.65 14.08
N LYS A 131 -0.01 -7.71 14.38
CA LYS A 131 -0.09 -6.88 15.59
C LYS A 131 -1.33 -5.97 15.59
N LEU A 132 -1.62 -5.36 14.45
CA LEU A 132 -2.80 -4.51 14.32
C LEU A 132 -4.09 -5.34 14.41
N GLN A 133 -4.13 -6.50 13.77
CA GLN A 133 -5.31 -7.37 13.80
C GLN A 133 -5.57 -7.90 15.23
N ASP A 134 -4.53 -8.20 16.00
CA ASP A 134 -4.66 -8.56 17.41
C ASP A 134 -5.22 -7.40 18.26
N ALA A 135 -4.72 -6.18 18.02
CA ALA A 135 -5.24 -4.97 18.69
C ALA A 135 -6.72 -4.71 18.33
N LEU A 136 -7.09 -4.83 17.04
CA LEU A 136 -8.48 -4.71 16.58
C LEU A 136 -9.38 -5.79 17.15
N ALA A 137 -8.92 -7.04 17.19
CA ALA A 137 -9.69 -8.16 17.76
C ALA A 137 -9.91 -7.97 19.27
N THR A 138 -8.90 -7.49 19.99
CA THR A 138 -9.00 -7.17 21.41
C THR A 138 -9.99 -6.03 21.66
N ALA A 139 -9.88 -4.95 20.90
CA ALA A 139 -10.82 -3.82 20.98
C ALA A 139 -12.26 -4.24 20.65
N TRP A 140 -12.44 -5.08 19.63
CA TRP A 140 -13.74 -5.64 19.27
C TRP A 140 -14.34 -6.51 20.36
N LYS A 141 -13.56 -7.39 21.01
CA LYS A 141 -14.04 -8.22 22.13
C LYS A 141 -14.57 -7.38 23.29
N LYS A 142 -13.95 -6.22 23.57
CA LYS A 142 -14.44 -5.25 24.58
C LYS A 142 -15.73 -4.56 24.12
N ALA A 143 -15.76 -4.09 22.88
CA ALA A 143 -16.89 -3.34 22.32
C ALA A 143 -18.13 -4.20 22.01
N SER A 144 -17.94 -5.48 21.72
CA SER A 144 -19.00 -6.43 21.37
C SER A 144 -18.76 -7.80 22.01
N PRO A 145 -18.97 -7.95 23.33
CA PRO A 145 -18.71 -9.21 24.05
C PRO A 145 -19.53 -10.40 23.55
N ARG A 146 -20.69 -10.14 22.92
CA ARG A 146 -21.57 -11.14 22.30
C ARG A 146 -21.52 -11.10 20.77
N GLY A 147 -20.62 -10.29 20.20
CA GLY A 147 -20.40 -10.18 18.77
C GLY A 147 -19.77 -11.44 18.19
N PHE A 148 -19.92 -11.61 16.88
CA PHE A 148 -19.31 -12.74 16.17
C PHE A 148 -17.79 -12.52 15.96
N GLY A 149 -17.09 -13.63 15.70
CA GLY A 149 -15.65 -13.78 15.48
C GLY A 149 -14.80 -12.51 15.41
N ALA A 150 -14.14 -12.16 16.51
CA ALA A 150 -13.30 -10.97 16.62
C ALA A 150 -12.14 -10.94 15.62
N GLU A 151 -11.54 -12.09 15.35
CA GLU A 151 -10.45 -12.26 14.41
C GLU A 151 -10.93 -12.06 12.97
N GLN A 152 -12.17 -12.49 12.69
CA GLN A 152 -12.80 -12.23 11.39
C GLN A 152 -13.09 -10.74 11.21
N PHE A 153 -13.68 -10.10 12.21
CA PHE A 153 -13.94 -8.67 12.19
C PHE A 153 -12.65 -7.85 12.02
N ALA A 154 -11.60 -8.18 12.78
CA ALA A 154 -10.31 -7.52 12.68
C ALA A 154 -9.72 -7.61 11.27
N ARG A 155 -9.80 -8.79 10.62
CA ARG A 155 -9.37 -8.95 9.22
C ARG A 155 -10.19 -8.09 8.26
N GLN A 156 -11.52 -8.05 8.43
CA GLN A 156 -12.41 -7.27 7.58
C GLN A 156 -12.16 -5.76 7.70
N VAL A 157 -12.10 -5.24 8.93
CA VAL A 157 -11.80 -3.82 9.19
C VAL A 157 -10.43 -3.44 8.68
N HIS A 158 -9.42 -4.29 8.89
CA HIS A 158 -8.09 -4.03 8.34
C HIS A 158 -8.09 -3.97 6.80
N ALA A 159 -8.80 -4.89 6.13
CA ALA A 159 -8.95 -4.86 4.67
C ALA A 159 -9.70 -3.62 4.19
N LEU A 160 -10.76 -3.21 4.89
CA LEU A 160 -11.53 -1.99 4.62
C LEU A 160 -10.62 -0.74 4.68
N ILE A 161 -9.84 -0.60 5.75
CA ILE A 161 -8.90 0.52 5.92
C ILE A 161 -7.89 0.58 4.76
N ARG A 162 -7.30 -0.56 4.36
CA ARG A 162 -6.35 -0.60 3.23
C ARG A 162 -7.02 -0.19 1.91
N GLY A 163 -8.24 -0.64 1.67
CA GLY A 163 -9.04 -0.24 0.49
C GLY A 163 -9.37 1.26 0.49
N MET A 164 -9.72 1.82 1.65
CA MET A 164 -10.00 3.25 1.81
C MET A 164 -8.74 4.11 1.65
N TRP A 165 -7.57 3.65 2.13
CA TRP A 165 -6.30 4.31 1.85
C TRP A 165 -5.96 4.32 0.36
N LEU A 166 -6.21 3.23 -0.36
CA LEU A 166 -6.04 3.20 -1.81
C LEU A 166 -7.03 4.16 -2.51
N SER A 167 -8.27 4.21 -2.03
CA SER A 167 -9.30 5.13 -2.52
C SER A 167 -8.92 6.59 -2.28
N PHE A 168 -8.34 6.92 -1.11
CA PHE A 168 -7.80 8.26 -0.83
C PHE A 168 -6.63 8.62 -1.77
N LEU A 169 -5.74 7.66 -2.03
CA LEU A 169 -4.56 7.90 -2.86
C LEU A 169 -4.92 8.13 -4.34
N LEU A 170 -5.87 7.36 -4.87
CA LEU A 170 -6.26 7.39 -6.27
C LEU A 170 -7.47 8.29 -6.55
N GLY A 171 -8.20 8.68 -5.49
CA GLY A 171 -9.40 9.50 -5.57
C GLY A 171 -9.11 10.96 -5.90
N GLY A 172 -10.15 11.64 -6.37
CA GLY A 172 -10.14 13.09 -6.57
C GLY A 172 -10.29 13.87 -5.27
N LYS A 173 -10.47 15.19 -5.38
CA LYS A 173 -10.63 16.10 -4.23
C LYS A 173 -11.82 15.77 -3.31
N GLU A 174 -12.78 14.98 -3.81
CA GLU A 174 -13.98 14.57 -3.08
C GLU A 174 -13.70 13.50 -2.02
N VAL A 175 -12.63 12.70 -2.18
CA VAL A 175 -12.27 11.66 -1.21
C VAL A 175 -11.41 12.28 -0.11
N THR A 176 -12.05 12.59 1.02
CA THR A 176 -11.40 13.23 2.17
C THR A 176 -11.07 12.23 3.27
N ARG A 177 -10.09 12.57 4.12
CA ARG A 177 -9.76 11.75 5.31
C ARG A 177 -10.96 11.65 6.24
N GLU A 178 -11.61 12.79 6.44
CA GLU A 178 -12.75 12.97 7.32
C GLU A 178 -13.95 12.15 6.84
N GLY A 179 -14.24 12.16 5.53
CA GLY A 179 -15.29 11.33 4.93
C GLY A 179 -15.01 9.83 5.08
N LEU A 180 -13.79 9.38 4.75
CA LEU A 180 -13.41 7.98 4.90
C LEU A 180 -13.42 7.50 6.36
N ASN A 181 -13.02 8.37 7.28
CA ASN A 181 -13.15 8.09 8.71
C ASN A 181 -14.61 7.86 9.10
N GLN A 182 -15.50 8.77 8.69
CA GLN A 182 -16.92 8.66 8.98
C GLN A 182 -17.50 7.36 8.40
N GLU A 183 -17.20 7.02 7.15
CA GLU A 183 -17.64 5.77 6.52
C GLU A 183 -17.12 4.52 7.25
N ALA A 184 -15.86 4.53 7.69
CA ALA A 184 -15.28 3.44 8.47
C ALA A 184 -15.97 3.29 9.84
N MET A 185 -16.25 4.41 10.51
CA MET A 185 -16.96 4.43 11.78
C MET A 185 -18.41 3.95 11.63
N GLU A 186 -19.11 4.36 10.57
CA GLU A 186 -20.45 3.86 10.23
C GLU A 186 -20.45 2.35 9.95
N PHE A 187 -19.42 1.84 9.27
CA PHE A 187 -19.25 0.40 9.09
C PHE A 187 -19.13 -0.33 10.43
N VAL A 188 -18.25 0.14 11.33
CA VAL A 188 -18.07 -0.46 12.66
C VAL A 188 -19.36 -0.39 13.48
N ASN A 189 -20.00 0.77 13.54
CA ASN A 189 -21.21 0.99 14.32
C ASN A 189 -22.36 0.10 13.87
N ARG A 190 -22.52 -0.15 12.56
CA ARG A 190 -23.51 -1.10 12.04
C ARG A 190 -23.28 -2.52 12.53
N HIS A 191 -22.04 -2.94 12.71
CA HIS A 191 -21.72 -4.28 13.25
C HIS A 191 -21.88 -4.36 14.77
N LEU A 192 -21.80 -3.24 15.48
CA LEU A 192 -22.05 -3.16 16.92
C LEU A 192 -23.54 -3.20 17.26
N GLN A 193 -24.43 -2.86 16.33
CA GLN A 193 -25.86 -2.97 16.55
C GLN A 193 -26.24 -4.45 16.77
N PRO A 194 -27.07 -4.75 17.79
CA PRO A 194 -27.53 -6.11 18.01
C PRO A 194 -28.24 -6.60 16.74
N VAL A 195 -27.81 -7.75 16.22
CA VAL A 195 -28.55 -8.45 15.17
C VAL A 195 -29.96 -8.67 15.71
N GLN A 196 -30.94 -7.94 15.16
CA GLN A 196 -32.34 -8.24 15.41
C GLN A 196 -32.60 -9.62 14.82
N MET A 197 -32.49 -10.65 15.65
CA MET A 197 -33.00 -11.97 15.35
C MET A 197 -34.52 -11.83 15.24
N VAL A 198 -35.03 -11.61 14.03
CA VAL A 198 -36.46 -11.74 13.75
C VAL A 198 -36.81 -13.19 14.09
N ARG A 199 -37.47 -13.35 15.23
CA ARG A 199 -37.80 -14.65 15.80
C ARG A 199 -38.91 -15.28 14.96
N GLY A 200 -38.54 -16.25 14.13
CA GLY A 200 -39.39 -17.36 13.71
C GLY A 200 -40.58 -17.02 12.82
N GLU A 201 -40.34 -16.91 11.52
CA GLU A 201 -41.18 -17.61 10.54
C GLU A 201 -40.24 -18.47 9.69
N PRO A 202 -40.59 -19.73 9.37
CA PRO A 202 -39.75 -20.54 8.51
C PRO A 202 -39.71 -19.86 7.15
N VAL A 203 -38.51 -19.39 6.75
CA VAL A 203 -38.25 -19.06 5.36
C VAL A 203 -38.62 -20.30 4.57
N ALA A 204 -39.68 -20.21 3.78
CA ALA A 204 -40.14 -21.28 2.92
C ALA A 204 -38.91 -21.85 2.20
N GLU A 205 -38.71 -23.15 2.35
CA GLU A 205 -37.63 -23.91 1.74
C GLU A 205 -37.58 -23.55 0.26
N VAL A 206 -36.61 -22.71 -0.13
CA VAL A 206 -36.39 -22.39 -1.54
C VAL A 206 -35.83 -23.66 -2.14
N LYS A 207 -36.72 -24.49 -2.70
CA LYS A 207 -36.35 -25.60 -3.55
C LYS A 207 -35.34 -25.05 -4.57
N PRO A 208 -34.21 -25.73 -4.79
CA PRO A 208 -33.24 -25.28 -5.77
C PRO A 208 -33.92 -25.30 -7.13
N GLU A 209 -34.29 -24.11 -7.61
CA GLU A 209 -34.67 -23.92 -8.99
C GLU A 209 -33.40 -24.24 -9.79
N GLN A 210 -33.41 -25.38 -10.47
CA GLN A 210 -32.36 -25.78 -11.37
C GLN A 210 -32.33 -24.76 -12.51
N THR A 211 -31.59 -23.67 -12.30
CA THR A 211 -31.23 -22.77 -13.38
C THR A 211 -30.20 -23.53 -14.21
N GLU A 212 -30.69 -24.15 -15.27
CA GLU A 212 -29.86 -24.72 -16.33
C GLU A 212 -28.87 -23.65 -16.79
N VAL A 213 -27.60 -23.79 -16.39
CA VAL A 213 -26.53 -22.91 -16.87
C VAL A 213 -26.32 -23.23 -18.33
N LYS A 214 -26.99 -22.49 -19.21
CA LYS A 214 -26.73 -22.54 -20.64
C LYS A 214 -25.28 -22.12 -20.85
N ALA A 215 -24.45 -23.07 -21.30
CA ALA A 215 -23.05 -22.83 -21.62
C ALA A 215 -22.92 -21.60 -22.54
N PRO A 216 -21.95 -20.70 -22.32
CA PRO A 216 -21.75 -19.57 -23.20
C PRO A 216 -21.44 -20.10 -24.61
N ALA A 217 -22.20 -19.63 -25.60
CA ALA A 217 -21.93 -19.91 -27.00
C ALA A 217 -20.46 -19.56 -27.30
N ALA A 218 -19.74 -20.52 -27.87
CA ALA A 218 -18.36 -20.36 -28.28
C ALA A 218 -18.21 -19.09 -29.12
N ALA A 219 -17.48 -18.10 -28.61
CA ALA A 219 -17.13 -16.92 -29.37
C ALA A 219 -16.28 -17.36 -30.58
N ALA A 220 -16.76 -17.08 -31.79
CA ALA A 220 -16.00 -17.27 -33.00
C ALA A 220 -14.64 -16.54 -32.90
N PRO A 221 -13.54 -17.14 -33.40
CA PRO A 221 -12.23 -16.53 -33.33
C PRO A 221 -12.22 -15.19 -34.07
N LYS A 222 -11.78 -14.13 -33.39
CA LYS A 222 -11.54 -12.82 -34.02
C LYS A 222 -10.49 -12.98 -35.14
N PRO A 223 -10.64 -12.31 -36.29
CA PRO A 223 -9.68 -12.41 -37.38
C PRO A 223 -8.31 -11.89 -36.94
N VAL A 224 -7.29 -12.69 -37.22
CA VAL A 224 -5.88 -12.37 -37.00
C VAL A 224 -5.55 -11.08 -37.78
N ALA A 225 -5.05 -10.07 -37.09
CA ALA A 225 -4.53 -8.86 -37.73
C ALA A 225 -3.37 -9.23 -38.67
N LYS A 226 -3.45 -8.80 -39.94
CA LYS A 226 -2.37 -9.01 -40.91
C LYS A 226 -1.07 -8.38 -40.38
N PRO A 227 0.10 -9.03 -40.57
CA PRO A 227 1.37 -8.47 -40.12
C PRO A 227 1.64 -7.14 -40.82
N MET A 228 2.11 -6.16 -40.04
CA MET A 228 2.61 -4.89 -40.56
C MET A 228 3.76 -5.15 -41.55
N PRO A 229 3.85 -4.40 -42.66
CA PRO A 229 5.01 -4.47 -43.53
C PRO A 229 6.26 -3.98 -42.78
N PRO A 230 7.45 -4.51 -43.10
CA PRO A 230 8.68 -4.15 -42.41
C PRO A 230 9.02 -2.68 -42.64
N VAL A 231 9.36 -2.00 -41.54
CA VAL A 231 9.92 -0.65 -41.55
C VAL A 231 11.25 -0.69 -42.31
N SER A 232 11.30 -0.01 -43.45
CA SER A 232 12.52 0.21 -44.22
C SER A 232 13.49 1.07 -43.42
N THR A 233 14.61 0.50 -42.99
CA THR A 233 15.78 1.23 -42.50
C THR A 233 16.47 1.93 -43.69
N PRO A 234 16.95 3.18 -43.55
CA PRO A 234 17.79 3.78 -44.58
C PRO A 234 19.17 3.12 -44.53
N SER A 235 19.51 2.39 -45.59
CA SER A 235 20.86 1.84 -45.80
C SER A 235 21.83 2.96 -46.15
N ALA A 236 22.86 3.12 -45.32
CA ALA A 236 24.06 3.86 -45.66
C ALA A 236 25.02 2.92 -46.40
N SER A 237 25.30 3.18 -47.69
CA SER A 237 26.64 2.98 -48.28
C SER A 237 26.76 3.46 -49.74
N LYS A 238 27.59 4.51 -49.89
CA LYS A 238 28.65 4.69 -50.89
C LYS A 238 28.33 4.44 -52.39
N LYS A 239 28.34 5.54 -53.15
CA LYS A 239 28.99 5.57 -54.49
C LYS A 239 30.22 6.48 -54.44
N LYS A 240 31.38 5.87 -54.69
CA LYS A 240 32.64 6.52 -55.10
C LYS A 240 32.64 6.67 -56.63
N ALA A 241 33.45 7.62 -57.11
CA ALA A 241 33.86 7.91 -58.50
C ALA A 241 32.83 8.73 -59.31
N LYS A 242 33.20 9.76 -60.09
CA LYS A 242 34.49 10.07 -60.72
C LYS A 242 34.46 11.52 -61.26
N GLN A 243 35.58 12.24 -61.04
CA GLN A 243 36.29 13.11 -62.00
C GLN A 243 35.73 14.44 -62.53
N ARG A 244 36.61 15.45 -62.35
CA ARG A 244 37.18 16.41 -63.33
C ARG A 244 36.48 17.76 -63.60
N ASP A 245 37.29 18.76 -63.28
CA ASP A 245 37.67 19.94 -64.07
C ASP A 245 36.66 21.07 -64.32
N VAL A 246 37.29 22.26 -64.39
CA VAL A 246 36.88 23.52 -65.05
C VAL A 246 36.38 24.63 -64.11
N LEU A 247 37.38 25.41 -63.66
CA LEU A 247 37.57 26.86 -63.86
C LEU A 247 36.57 27.88 -63.26
N ASP A 248 37.23 28.94 -62.75
CA ASP A 248 36.83 30.29 -62.34
C ASP A 248 36.11 30.52 -60.99
#